data_AF-A0A929E9W8-F1
#
_entry.id   AF-A0A929E9W8-F1
#
_cell.length_a   1.000
_cell.length_b   1.000
_cell.length_c   1.000
_cell.angle_alpha   90.00
_cell.angle_beta   90.00
_cell.angle_gamma   90.00
#
_symmetry.space_group_name_H-M   'P 1'
#
loop_
_entity.id
_entity.type
_entity.pdbx_description
1 polymer ?
#
loop_
_entity_poly.entity_id
_entity_poly.type
_entity_poly.pdbx_seq_one_letter_code
_entity_poly.pdbx_strand_id
1 'polypeptide(L)' 'MSVEDTVRNYILENYLFTDDQSELKNEDSFLDKGIIDSTGILEVIFFLEEEFAMSVDDEEMIPENLDSVNNIVKYINSKS' A
#
# COMPACT_ATOMS: atom_id res chain seq x y z
N MET A 1 -11.68 10.12 -4.87
CA MET A 1 -10.25 9.84 -4.88
C MET A 1 -10.04 8.52 -5.60
N SER A 2 -8.93 8.35 -6.32
CA SER A 2 -8.60 7.04 -6.88
C SER A 2 -8.01 6.14 -5.79
N VAL A 3 -8.08 4.82 -5.99
CA VAL A 3 -7.42 3.84 -5.10
C VAL A 3 -5.94 4.18 -4.92
N GLU A 4 -5.28 4.59 -6.02
CA GLU A 4 -3.89 5.03 -6.02
C GLU A 4 -3.65 6.22 -5.07
N ASP A 5 -4.45 7.28 -5.19
CA ASP A 5 -4.29 8.47 -4.36
C ASP A 5 -4.50 8.15 -2.87
N THR A 6 -5.51 7.33 -2.56
CA THR A 6 -5.81 6.92 -1.18
C THR A 6 -4.65 6.17 -0.56
N VAL A 7 -4.12 5.16 -1.25
CA VAL A 7 -2.99 4.35 -0.76
C VAL A 7 -1.73 5.19 -0.66
N ARG A 8 -1.42 5.98 -1.70
CA ARG A 8 -0.21 6.81 -1.70
C ARG A 8 -0.23 7.83 -0.56
N ASN A 9 -1.35 8.53 -0.34
CA ASN A 9 -1.47 9.48 0.75
C ASN A 9 -1.34 8.82 2.11
N TYR A 10 -1.93 7.63 2.30
CA TYR A 10 -1.77 6.87 3.52
C TYR A 10 -0.29 6.57 3.80
N ILE A 11 0.48 6.14 2.79
CA ILE A 11 1.91 5.86 2.97
C ILE A 11 2.71 7.14 3.26
N LEU A 12 2.45 8.21 2.51
CA LEU A 12 3.13 9.49 2.64
C LEU A 12 2.91 10.10 4.04
N GLU A 13 1.68 10.04 4.56
CA GLU A 13 1.34 10.60 5.87
C GLU A 13 1.83 9.73 7.04
N ASN A 14 1.71 8.40 6.95
CA ASN A 14 2.00 7.51 8.08
C ASN A 14 3.47 7.05 8.16
N TYR A 15 4.18 6.97 7.03
CA TYR A 15 5.56 6.47 7.00
C TYR A 15 6.59 7.53 6.59
N LEU A 16 6.28 8.38 5.61
CA LEU A 16 7.20 9.41 5.13
C LEU A 16 6.99 10.78 5.81
N PHE A 17 5.90 10.95 6.56
CA PHE A 17 5.51 12.17 7.26
C PHE A 17 5.58 13.43 6.36
N THR A 18 5.16 13.29 5.11
CA THR A 18 5.22 14.33 4.08
C THR A 18 3.95 14.31 3.25
N ASP A 19 3.58 15.45 2.68
CA ASP A 19 2.52 15.58 1.68
C ASP A 19 3.07 15.66 0.24
N ASP A 20 4.40 15.61 0.09
CA ASP A 20 5.07 15.67 -1.20
C ASP A 20 4.93 14.34 -1.97
N GLN A 21 4.07 14.36 -2.98
CA GLN A 21 3.79 13.24 -3.88
C GLN A 21 5.01 12.80 -4.71
N SER A 22 6.06 13.61 -4.80
CA SER A 22 7.28 13.27 -5.54
C SER A 22 8.23 12.36 -4.75
N GLU A 23 8.05 12.25 -3.43
CA GLU A 23 8.86 11.42 -2.55
C GLU A 23 8.53 9.92 -2.68
N LEU A 24 7.35 9.58 -3.20
CA LEU A 24 6.89 8.21 -3.41
C LEU A 24 6.34 7.99 -4.83
N LYS A 25 7.03 7.19 -5.63
CA LYS A 25 6.52 6.72 -6.92
C LYS A 25 5.70 5.46 -6.75
N ASN A 26 4.73 5.24 -7.64
CA ASN A 26 3.86 4.07 -7.53
C ASN A 26 4.55 2.72 -7.77
N GLU A 27 5.68 2.74 -8.46
CA GLU A 27 6.51 1.57 -8.75
C GLU A 27 7.60 1.35 -7.70
N ASP A 28 7.74 2.26 -6.74
CA ASP A 28 8.74 2.11 -5.69
C ASP A 28 8.37 0.96 -4.76
N SER A 29 9.33 0.07 -4.53
CA SER A 29 9.22 -0.97 -3.52
C SER A 29 9.32 -0.36 -2.13
N PHE A 30 8.32 -0.63 -1.30
CA PHE A 30 8.25 -0.15 0.08
C PHE A 30 9.30 -0.82 0.95
N LEU A 31 9.50 -2.13 0.78
CA LEU A 31 10.48 -2.90 1.53
C LEU A 31 11.91 -2.57 1.10
N ASP A 32 12.19 -2.51 -0.22
CA ASP A 32 13.55 -2.25 -0.71
C ASP A 32 14.02 -0.83 -0.39
N LYS A 33 13.10 0.15 -0.44
CA LYS A 33 13.41 1.53 -0.01
C LYS A 33 13.46 1.69 1.51
N GLY A 34 13.03 0.69 2.28
CA GLY A 34 12.90 0.77 3.72
C GLY A 34 11.88 1.81 4.18
N ILE A 35 10.84 2.06 3.37
CA ILE A 35 9.72 2.95 3.72
C ILE A 35 8.82 2.23 4.73
N ILE A 36 8.55 0.96 4.45
CA ILE A 36 7.70 0.11 5.26
C ILE A 36 8.50 -1.14 5.63
N ASP A 37 8.42 -1.57 6.88
CA ASP A 37 8.96 -2.84 7.34
C ASP A 37 7.91 -3.97 7.25
N SER A 38 8.31 -5.22 7.46
CA SER A 38 7.39 -6.37 7.48
C SER A 38 6.19 -6.20 8.41
N THR A 39 6.34 -5.46 9.51
CA THR A 39 5.24 -5.16 10.45
C THR A 39 4.32 -4.07 9.92
N GLY A 40 4.87 -3.06 9.23
CA GLY A 40 4.08 -1.97 8.66
C GLY A 40 3.18 -2.46 7.53
N ILE A 41 3.59 -3.50 6.79
CA ILE A 41 2.72 -4.12 5.78
C ILE A 41 1.41 -4.63 6.39
N LEU A 42 1.42 -5.13 7.64
CA LEU A 42 0.20 -5.55 8.32
C LEU A 42 -0.73 -4.37 8.59
N GLU A 43 -0.19 -3.20 8.97
CA GLU A 43 -0.99 -1.98 9.15
C GLU A 43 -1.59 -1.50 7.83
N VAL A 44 -0.82 -1.54 6.74
CA VAL A 44 -1.34 -1.26 5.40
C VAL A 44 -2.46 -2.22 5.05
N ILE A 45 -2.29 -3.53 5.30
CA ILE A 45 -3.35 -4.52 5.08
C ILE A 45 -4.62 -4.14 5.85
N PHE A 46 -4.51 -3.88 7.16
CA PHE A 46 -5.67 -3.49 7.96
C PHE A 46 -6.36 -2.23 7.41
N PHE A 47 -5.58 -1.23 7.01
CA PHE A 47 -6.10 -0.04 6.36
C PHE A 47 -6.86 -0.37 5.07
N LEU A 48 -6.32 -1.24 4.22
CA LEU A 48 -6.98 -1.65 2.98
C LEU A 48 -8.28 -2.42 3.24
N GLU A 49 -8.27 -3.31 4.23
CA GLU A 49 -9.46 -4.08 4.62
C GLU A 49 -10.58 -3.17 5.12
N GLU A 50 -10.25 -2.17 5.95
CA GLU A 50 -11.23 -1.19 6.45
C GLU A 50 -11.72 -0.23 5.36
N GLU A 51 -10.81 0.35 4.57
CA GLU A 51 -11.13 1.39 3.58
C GLU A 51 -11.87 0.84 2.35
N PHE A 52 -11.52 -0.38 1.92
CA PHE A 52 -12.11 -1.02 0.74
C PHE A 52 -13.10 -2.14 1.08
N ALA A 53 -13.39 -2.36 2.37
CA ALA A 53 -14.28 -3.42 2.86
C ALA A 53 -13.93 -4.81 2.27
N MET A 54 -12.63 -5.11 2.21
CA MET A 54 -12.09 -6.34 1.65
C MET A 54 -11.35 -7.17 2.71
N SER A 55 -10.98 -8.40 2.36
CA SER A 55 -10.08 -9.22 3.18
C SER A 55 -8.87 -9.66 2.38
N VAL A 56 -7.71 -9.66 3.04
CA VAL A 56 -6.44 -10.13 2.50
C VAL A 56 -6.08 -11.45 3.18
N ASP A 57 -6.06 -12.53 2.40
CA ASP A 57 -5.69 -13.83 2.93
C ASP A 57 -4.17 -13.91 3.16
N ASP A 58 -3.73 -14.78 4.08
CA ASP A 58 -2.31 -14.97 4.41
C ASP A 58 -1.46 -15.29 3.15
N GLU A 59 -2.03 -16.02 2.19
CA GLU A 59 -1.37 -16.37 0.92
C GLU A 59 -1.19 -15.15 -0.01
N GLU A 60 -1.99 -14.10 0.19
CA GLU A 60 -1.96 -12.87 -0.59
C GLU A 60 -1.04 -11.81 0.01
N MET A 61 -0.57 -12.03 1.24
CA MET A 61 0.41 -11.19 1.95
C MET A 61 1.83 -11.36 1.41
N ILE A 62 1.98 -11.23 0.09
CA ILE A 62 3.24 -11.33 -0.62
C ILE A 62 3.66 -9.97 -1.18
N PRO A 63 4.99 -9.70 -1.30
CA PRO A 63 5.49 -8.45 -1.86
C PRO A 63 4.91 -8.13 -3.26
N GLU A 64 4.66 -9.16 -4.07
CA GLU A 64 4.06 -8.97 -5.41
C GLU A 64 2.70 -8.27 -5.39
N ASN A 65 1.95 -8.37 -4.28
CA ASN A 65 0.64 -7.72 -4.12
C ASN A 65 0.72 -6.41 -3.32
N LEU A 66 1.67 -6.29 -2.38
CA LEU A 66 1.65 -5.24 -1.35
C LEU A 66 2.87 -4.33 -1.31
N ASP A 67 3.93 -4.65 -2.05
CA ASP A 67 5.22 -3.95 -1.96
C ASP A 67 5.26 -2.61 -2.71
N SER A 68 4.21 -2.23 -3.44
CA SER A 68 4.15 -0.92 -4.08
C SER A 68 2.71 -0.45 -4.25
N VAL A 69 2.52 0.86 -4.45
CA VAL A 69 1.18 1.43 -4.69
C VAL A 69 0.53 0.79 -5.91
N ASN A 70 1.30 0.59 -7.00
CA ASN A 70 0.78 -0.08 -8.20
C ASN A 70 0.36 -1.53 -7.94
N ASN A 71 1.10 -2.27 -7.11
CA ASN A 71 0.76 -3.65 -6.76
C ASN A 71 -0.55 -3.68 -5.97
N ILE A 72 -0.70 -2.81 -4.97
CA ILE A 72 -1.91 -2.69 -4.17
C ILE A 72 -3.11 -2.32 -5.05
N VAL A 73 -2.96 -1.32 -5.93
CA VAL A 73 -4.02 -0.90 -6.84
C VAL A 73 -4.43 -2.04 -7.77
N LYS A 74 -3.47 -2.80 -8.32
CA LYS A 74 -3.76 -3.99 -9.14
C LYS A 74 -4.48 -5.07 -8.34
N TYR A 75 -4.03 -5.31 -7.11
CA TYR A 75 -4.61 -6.30 -6.22
C TYR A 75 -6.07 -5.97 -5.90
N ILE A 76 -6.37 -4.73 -5.51
CA ILE A 76 -7.74 -4.26 -5.24
C ILE A 76 -8.61 -4.38 -6.50
N ASN A 77 -8.10 -3.95 -7.65
CA ASN A 77 -8.84 -4.06 -8.91
C ASN A 77 -9.08 -5.51 -9.34
N SER A 78 -8.26 -6.47 -8.90
CA SER A 78 -8.46 -7.90 -9.18
C SER A 78 -9.57 -8.54 -8.34
N LYS A 79 -9.95 -7.90 -7.23
CA LYS A 79 -11.01 -8.35 -6.30
C LYS A 79 -12.38 -7.73 -6.60
N SER A 80 -12.45 -6.69 -7.45
CA SER A 80 -13.68 -5.95 -7.81
C SER A 80 -14.37 -6.46 -9.08
#